data_AF-A0A7Z0PXC3-F1
#
_entry.id   AF-A0A7Z0PXC3-F1
#
_cell.length_a   1.000
_cell.length_b   1.000
_cell.length_c   1.000
_cell.angle_alpha   90.00
_cell.angle_beta   90.00
_cell.angle_gamma   90.00
#
_symmetry.space_group_name_H-M   'P 1'
#
loop_
_entity.id
_entity.type
_entity.pdbx_description
1 polymer ?
#
loop_
_entity_poly.entity_id
_entity_poly.type
_entity_poly.pdbx_seq_one_letter_code
_entity_poly.pdbx_strand_id
1 'polypeptide(L)'
;MNEPRNEVRLYGGWRRSRGIGLGNLTPTQTAVVMGCVMVPLTAAMVSGRLAAFLLAPAALVAGVTMARWHGTPLVDTVLHAARWRSGRRAGQHTMTSGVLTLHDQDHDLPGVLAPVVPISVEDGEGGHLGMAWNRRTGHLTATVLVAPISTALANRDAVDTWVGQWHAWLARLGHTPSVAWVNVTVDTAPDPGSTIEDYVAGRVDPAAPAPARELMDTLVRMSPSASAHVETRVSITFDPSRAPDRAESFGEAVAECVRVLRGLQAALGSCGVSV
;
A
#
# COMPACT_ATOMS: atom_id res chain seq x y z
N MET A 1 -42.91 8.73 -19.18
CA MET A 1 -42.36 8.12 -17.95
C MET A 1 -41.27 7.18 -18.42
N ASN A 2 -40.02 7.63 -18.52
CA ASN A 2 -38.91 6.80 -19.00
C ASN A 2 -38.40 5.97 -17.83
N GLU A 3 -38.51 4.64 -17.92
CA GLU A 3 -37.84 3.74 -16.98
C GLU A 3 -36.33 4.06 -17.00
N PRO A 4 -35.67 4.22 -15.83
CA PRO A 4 -34.23 4.37 -15.80
C PRO A 4 -33.62 3.07 -16.33
N ARG A 5 -33.05 3.15 -17.55
CA ARG A 5 -32.27 2.08 -18.15
C ARG A 5 -31.25 1.61 -17.12
N ASN A 6 -31.28 0.32 -16.82
CA ASN A 6 -30.38 -0.33 -15.88
C ASN A 6 -28.97 -0.45 -16.49
N GLU A 7 -28.33 0.70 -16.73
CA GLU A 7 -27.01 0.79 -17.33
C GLU A 7 -25.97 0.36 -16.29
N VAL A 8 -25.25 -0.71 -16.60
CA VAL A 8 -24.18 -1.23 -15.74
C VAL A 8 -23.09 -0.17 -15.67
N ARG A 9 -22.98 0.51 -14.52
CA ARG A 9 -21.93 1.50 -14.28
C ARG A 9 -20.59 0.79 -14.12
N LEU A 10 -19.63 1.16 -14.96
CA LEU A 10 -18.24 0.72 -14.84
C LEU A 10 -17.49 1.73 -13.98
N TYR A 11 -17.08 1.32 -12.79
CA TYR A 11 -16.21 2.13 -11.94
C TYR A 11 -14.77 2.02 -12.48
N GLY A 12 -14.25 3.12 -13.00
CA GLY A 12 -12.95 3.15 -13.67
C GLY A 12 -12.38 4.56 -13.79
N GLY A 13 -11.46 4.76 -14.72
CA GLY A 13 -10.82 6.07 -14.94
C GLY A 13 -9.60 6.34 -14.08
N TRP A 14 -8.98 5.29 -13.52
CA TRP A 14 -7.69 5.39 -12.84
C TRP A 14 -6.66 6.07 -13.73
N ARG A 15 -6.23 7.27 -13.35
CA ARG A 15 -5.13 7.97 -14.01
C ARG A 15 -3.84 7.52 -13.37
N ARG A 16 -2.95 6.91 -14.18
CA ARG A 16 -1.58 6.68 -13.74
C ARG A 16 -0.96 8.03 -13.40
N SER A 17 -0.38 8.14 -12.21
CA SER A 17 0.39 9.33 -11.84
C SER A 17 1.44 9.58 -12.93
N ARG A 18 1.35 10.75 -13.57
CA ARG A 18 2.31 11.23 -14.56
C ARG A 18 3.16 12.29 -13.88
N GLY A 19 4.47 12.07 -13.86
CA GLY A 19 5.40 13.12 -13.47
C GLY A 19 5.29 14.32 -14.42
N ILE A 20 5.78 15.48 -13.97
CA ILE A 20 5.74 16.77 -14.69
C ILE A 20 6.60 16.76 -15.99
N GLY A 21 7.24 15.63 -16.34
CA GLY A 21 8.11 15.54 -17.51
C GLY A 21 7.35 15.46 -18.84
N LEU A 22 8.05 15.81 -19.92
CA LEU A 22 7.51 15.85 -21.27
C LEU A 22 7.34 14.43 -21.84
N GLY A 23 6.19 14.13 -22.45
CA GLY A 23 6.02 12.93 -23.28
C GLY A 23 6.29 11.59 -22.58
N ASN A 24 5.82 11.42 -21.34
CA ASN A 24 6.06 10.25 -20.45
C ASN A 24 7.46 10.16 -19.81
N LEU A 25 8.34 11.14 -20.01
CA LEU A 25 9.63 11.19 -19.32
C LEU A 25 9.46 11.62 -17.86
N THR A 26 10.35 11.18 -16.97
CA THR A 26 10.47 11.77 -15.64
C THR A 26 11.08 13.18 -15.74
N PRO A 27 10.88 14.08 -14.75
CA PRO A 27 11.50 15.41 -14.76
C PRO A 27 13.03 15.34 -14.98
N THR A 28 13.70 14.37 -14.34
CA THR A 28 15.13 14.12 -14.51
C THR A 28 15.47 13.67 -15.93
N GLN A 29 14.68 12.76 -16.53
CA GLN A 29 14.89 12.35 -17.92
C GLN A 29 14.67 13.50 -18.90
N THR A 30 13.67 14.34 -18.67
CA THR A 30 13.43 15.55 -19.47
C THR A 30 14.62 16.50 -19.40
N ALA A 31 15.18 16.74 -18.20
CA ALA A 31 16.36 17.57 -18.03
C ALA A 31 17.59 17.01 -18.76
N VAL A 32 17.79 15.68 -18.73
CA VAL A 32 18.88 15.01 -19.46
C VAL A 32 18.73 15.15 -20.97
N VAL A 33 17.53 14.90 -21.51
CA VAL A 33 17.25 15.04 -22.96
C VAL A 33 17.43 16.50 -23.39
N MET A 34 16.95 17.46 -22.59
CA MET A 34 17.16 18.88 -22.85
C MET A 34 18.66 19.22 -22.88
N GLY A 35 19.44 18.73 -21.92
CA GLY A 35 20.90 18.88 -21.90
C GLY A 35 21.58 18.29 -23.15
N CYS A 36 21.10 17.15 -23.63
CA CYS A 36 21.60 16.53 -24.87
C CYS A 36 21.34 17.38 -26.12
N VAL A 37 20.32 18.25 -26.12
CA VAL A 37 20.07 19.18 -27.22
C VAL A 37 20.87 20.47 -27.03
N MET A 38 20.89 21.02 -25.81
CA MET A 38 21.51 22.31 -25.51
C MET A 38 23.05 22.29 -25.60
N VAL A 39 23.70 21.21 -25.18
CA VAL A 39 25.18 21.11 -25.17
C VAL A 39 25.77 21.14 -26.59
N PRO A 40 25.32 20.34 -27.57
CA PRO A 40 25.79 20.45 -28.95
C PRO A 40 25.47 21.81 -29.58
N LEU A 41 24.32 22.39 -29.25
CA LEU A 41 23.85 23.66 -29.82
C LEU A 41 24.68 24.86 -29.33
N THR A 42 25.05 24.87 -28.06
CA THR A 42 26.00 25.86 -27.50
C THR A 42 27.42 25.64 -28.02
N ALA A 43 27.87 24.39 -28.16
CA ALA A 43 29.16 24.08 -28.77
C ALA A 43 29.27 24.55 -30.23
N ALA A 44 28.16 24.54 -30.98
CA ALA A 44 28.10 25.02 -32.37
C ALA A 44 28.41 26.51 -32.50
N MET A 45 28.15 27.30 -31.46
CA MET A 45 28.50 28.73 -31.43
C MET A 45 30.01 28.96 -31.31
N VAL A 46 30.76 28.01 -30.75
CA VAL A 46 32.23 28.09 -30.61
C VAL A 46 32.92 27.44 -31.81
N SER A 47 32.50 26.22 -32.17
CA SER A 47 33.01 25.54 -33.37
C SER A 47 32.07 24.44 -33.85
N GLY A 48 31.79 24.42 -35.16
CA GLY A 48 30.94 23.39 -35.77
C GLY A 48 31.50 21.97 -35.65
N ARG A 49 32.83 21.82 -35.59
CA ARG A 49 33.48 20.50 -35.39
C ARG A 49 33.23 19.92 -34.01
N LEU A 50 33.30 20.74 -32.96
CA LEU A 50 32.98 20.32 -31.59
C LEU A 50 31.51 19.93 -31.46
N ALA A 51 30.61 20.70 -32.09
CA ALA A 51 29.19 20.37 -32.13
C ALA A 51 28.91 19.01 -32.79
N ALA A 52 29.52 18.75 -33.95
CA ALA A 52 29.38 17.47 -34.65
C ALA A 52 29.90 16.29 -33.80
N PHE A 53 31.02 16.49 -33.09
CA PHE A 53 31.58 15.48 -32.19
C PHE A 53 30.66 15.19 -30.99
N LEU A 54 30.02 16.21 -30.43
CA LEU A 54 29.12 16.08 -29.27
C LEU A 54 27.71 15.59 -29.66
N LEU A 55 27.28 15.79 -30.91
CA LEU A 55 25.96 15.38 -31.39
C LEU A 55 25.77 13.86 -31.29
N ALA A 56 26.76 13.07 -31.72
CA ALA A 56 26.68 11.62 -31.70
C ALA A 56 26.47 11.02 -30.29
N PRO A 57 27.29 11.35 -29.27
CA PRO A 57 27.06 10.86 -27.91
C PRO A 57 25.78 11.44 -27.30
N ALA A 58 25.41 12.69 -27.59
CA ALA A 58 24.17 13.28 -27.10
C ALA A 58 22.92 12.58 -27.67
N ALA A 59 22.93 12.25 -28.96
CA ALA A 59 21.86 11.49 -29.60
C ALA A 59 21.76 10.06 -29.04
N LEU A 60 22.88 9.42 -28.74
CA LEU A 60 22.91 8.11 -28.08
C LEU A 60 22.26 8.18 -26.69
N VAL A 61 22.66 9.14 -25.85
CA VAL A 61 22.12 9.30 -24.50
C VAL A 61 20.63 9.64 -24.54
N ALA A 62 20.21 10.53 -25.43
CA ALA A 62 18.79 10.83 -25.65
C ALA A 62 18.01 9.58 -26.10
N GLY A 63 18.56 8.80 -27.04
CA GLY A 63 17.95 7.54 -27.50
C GLY A 63 17.80 6.51 -26.39
N VAL A 64 18.84 6.32 -25.57
CA VAL A 64 18.82 5.37 -24.44
C VAL A 64 17.86 5.82 -23.33
N THR A 65 17.80 7.11 -23.03
CA THR A 65 16.87 7.64 -22.01
C THR A 65 15.42 7.55 -22.44
N MET A 66 15.14 7.66 -23.75
CA MET A 66 13.81 7.47 -24.32
C MET A 66 13.46 6.00 -24.59
N ALA A 67 14.45 5.10 -24.67
CA ALA A 67 14.24 3.68 -24.90
C ALA A 67 13.44 3.05 -23.76
N ARG A 68 12.29 2.48 -24.11
CA ARG A 68 11.36 1.82 -23.20
C ARG A 68 11.26 0.36 -23.59
N TRP A 69 11.39 -0.51 -22.60
CA TRP A 69 11.09 -1.93 -22.76
C TRP A 69 9.88 -2.27 -21.89
N HIS A 70 8.80 -2.80 -22.49
CA HIS A 70 7.53 -3.11 -21.82
C HIS A 70 6.92 -1.91 -21.04
N GLY A 71 7.14 -0.68 -21.53
CA GLY A 71 6.67 0.56 -20.90
C GLY A 71 7.53 1.08 -19.73
N THR A 72 8.53 0.32 -19.29
CA THR A 72 9.53 0.76 -18.30
C THR A 72 10.79 1.32 -18.98
N PRO A 73 11.41 2.40 -18.45
CA PRO A 73 12.68 2.91 -18.97
C PRO A 73 13.78 1.83 -18.89
N LEU A 74 14.55 1.66 -19.96
CA LEU A 74 15.58 0.61 -20.02
C LEU A 74 16.67 0.80 -18.94
N VAL A 75 16.98 2.06 -18.62
CA VAL A 75 17.92 2.45 -17.56
C VAL A 75 17.48 1.93 -16.19
N ASP A 76 16.18 2.01 -15.87
CA ASP A 76 15.66 1.54 -14.58
C ASP A 76 15.79 0.02 -14.46
N THR A 77 15.50 -0.71 -15.55
CA THR A 77 15.65 -2.17 -15.59
C THR A 77 17.09 -2.61 -15.38
N VAL A 78 18.05 -1.94 -16.04
CA VAL A 78 19.48 -2.22 -15.87
C VAL A 78 19.93 -1.91 -14.44
N LEU A 79 19.49 -0.78 -13.88
CA LEU A 79 19.81 -0.38 -12.51
C LEU A 79 19.24 -1.36 -11.49
N HIS A 80 17.99 -1.81 -11.67
CA HIS A 80 17.35 -2.83 -10.84
C HIS A 80 18.11 -4.15 -10.91
N ALA A 81 18.49 -4.61 -12.10
CA ALA A 81 19.27 -5.83 -12.28
C ALA A 81 20.66 -5.73 -11.63
N ALA A 82 21.34 -4.59 -11.75
CA ALA A 82 22.63 -4.34 -11.13
C ALA A 82 22.53 -4.33 -9.59
N ARG A 83 21.54 -3.64 -9.03
CA ARG A 83 21.25 -3.62 -7.59
C ARG A 83 20.92 -5.00 -7.05
N TRP A 84 20.06 -5.75 -7.75
CA TRP A 84 19.74 -7.13 -7.40
C TRP A 84 20.98 -8.03 -7.39
N ARG A 85 21.80 -7.94 -8.42
CA ARG A 85 23.03 -8.74 -8.53
C ARG A 85 24.04 -8.38 -7.44
N SER A 86 24.13 -7.09 -7.09
CA SER A 86 24.96 -6.61 -5.98
C SER A 86 24.44 -7.11 -4.63
N GLY A 87 23.14 -6.99 -4.34
CA GLY A 87 22.54 -7.50 -3.10
C GLY A 87 22.67 -9.02 -2.97
N ARG A 88 22.53 -9.74 -4.09
CA ARG A 88 22.74 -11.19 -4.15
C ARG A 88 24.20 -11.57 -3.85
N ARG A 89 25.17 -10.84 -4.41
CA ARG A 89 26.60 -11.00 -4.08
C ARG A 89 26.92 -10.68 -2.62
N ALA A 90 26.19 -9.74 -2.02
CA ALA A 90 26.31 -9.37 -0.61
C ALA A 90 25.56 -10.31 0.35
N GLY A 91 25.01 -11.44 -0.13
CA GLY A 91 24.31 -12.42 0.72
C GLY A 91 22.93 -11.98 1.23
N GLN A 92 22.41 -10.82 0.79
CA GLN A 92 21.14 -10.23 1.27
C GLN A 92 19.87 -10.99 0.83
N HIS A 93 20.03 -12.08 0.10
CA HIS A 93 18.93 -12.91 -0.43
C HIS A 93 18.75 -14.23 0.34
N THR A 94 19.62 -14.48 1.32
CA THR A 94 19.57 -15.68 2.16
C THR A 94 19.05 -15.28 3.54
N MET A 95 17.93 -15.87 3.94
CA MET A 95 17.44 -15.74 5.30
C MET A 95 18.08 -16.83 6.15
N THR A 96 18.82 -16.44 7.19
CA THR A 96 19.36 -17.38 8.18
C THR A 96 18.50 -17.28 9.44
N SER A 97 17.44 -18.11 9.52
CA SER A 97 16.74 -18.36 10.78
C SER A 97 17.47 -19.51 11.49
N GLY A 98 18.40 -19.20 12.38
CA GLY A 98 19.08 -20.21 13.21
C GLY A 98 18.18 -20.72 14.33
N VAL A 99 18.40 -21.97 14.78
CA VAL A 99 17.81 -22.53 16.02
C VAL A 99 18.35 -21.85 17.28
N LEU A 100 19.55 -21.22 17.18
CA LEU A 100 20.19 -20.48 18.26
C LEU A 100 20.57 -19.09 17.75
N THR A 101 19.95 -18.06 18.32
CA THR A 101 20.30 -16.65 18.11
C THR A 101 20.83 -16.12 19.44
N LEU A 102 22.12 -15.76 19.48
CA LEU A 102 22.86 -15.39 20.69
C LEU A 102 22.67 -13.91 21.10
N HIS A 103 21.80 -13.18 20.39
CA HIS A 103 21.47 -11.79 20.67
C HIS A 103 19.96 -11.66 20.87
N ASP A 104 19.56 -10.72 21.71
CA ASP A 104 18.16 -10.45 22.02
C ASP A 104 17.45 -10.05 20.71
N GLN A 105 16.68 -10.98 20.15
CA GLN A 105 15.88 -10.71 18.96
C GLN A 105 14.60 -10.03 19.42
N ASP A 106 14.67 -8.71 19.60
CA ASP A 106 13.58 -7.80 19.97
C ASP A 106 12.48 -7.70 18.89
N HIS A 107 12.15 -8.82 18.22
CA HIS A 107 11.25 -8.95 17.09
C HIS A 107 11.81 -8.43 15.76
N ASP A 108 13.09 -8.68 15.48
CA ASP A 108 13.72 -8.34 14.21
C ASP A 108 13.07 -9.08 13.03
N LEU A 109 12.40 -8.33 12.16
CA LEU A 109 11.80 -8.87 10.94
C LEU A 109 12.88 -9.21 9.88
N PRO A 110 12.64 -10.20 9.00
CA PRO A 110 13.64 -10.60 8.02
C PRO A 110 13.92 -9.54 6.95
N GLY A 111 15.18 -9.46 6.52
CA GLY A 111 15.59 -8.77 5.30
C GLY A 111 15.26 -7.27 5.28
N VAL A 112 14.44 -6.84 4.31
CA VAL A 112 14.11 -5.42 4.13
C VAL A 112 13.27 -4.83 5.25
N LEU A 113 12.64 -5.68 6.06
CA LEU A 113 11.83 -5.31 7.22
C LEU A 113 12.62 -5.28 8.53
N ALA A 114 13.89 -5.71 8.54
CA ALA A 114 14.75 -5.64 9.74
C ALA A 114 14.77 -4.29 10.46
N PRO A 115 14.73 -3.11 9.80
CA PRO A 115 14.69 -1.84 10.53
C PRO A 115 13.30 -1.46 11.05
N VAL A 116 12.27 -2.29 10.88
CA VAL A 116 10.90 -1.99 11.28
C VAL A 116 10.67 -2.44 12.71
N VAL A 117 10.30 -1.49 13.57
CA VAL A 117 10.04 -1.72 14.99
C VAL A 117 8.58 -1.35 15.29
N PRO A 118 7.82 -2.23 15.96
CA PRO A 118 6.48 -1.87 16.42
C PRO A 118 6.57 -0.84 17.56
N ILE A 119 5.73 0.19 17.50
CA ILE A 119 5.58 1.21 18.55
C ILE A 119 4.13 1.24 19.01
N SER A 120 3.92 1.38 20.32
CA SER A 120 2.61 1.66 20.90
C SER A 120 2.45 3.17 21.03
N VAL A 121 1.33 3.68 20.55
CA VAL A 121 1.03 5.12 20.51
C VAL A 121 -0.32 5.34 21.15
N GLU A 122 -0.43 6.36 22.00
CA GLU A 122 -1.71 6.76 22.57
C GLU A 122 -2.56 7.44 21.50
N ASP A 123 -3.82 7.04 21.39
CA ASP A 123 -4.71 7.55 20.35
C ASP A 123 -5.32 8.92 20.72
N GLY A 124 -5.24 9.35 21.98
CA GLY A 124 -5.81 10.61 22.48
C GLY A 124 -7.23 10.51 23.05
N GLU A 125 -7.86 9.33 23.04
CA GLU A 125 -9.16 9.03 23.65
C GLU A 125 -9.05 7.98 24.77
N GLY A 126 -7.82 7.74 25.25
CA GLY A 126 -7.52 6.73 26.27
C GLY A 126 -7.30 5.32 25.72
N GLY A 127 -7.23 5.17 24.40
CA GLY A 127 -6.83 3.92 23.74
C GLY A 127 -5.38 3.93 23.27
N HIS A 128 -4.91 2.76 22.84
CA HIS A 128 -3.59 2.57 22.26
C HIS A 128 -3.71 2.00 20.86
N LEU A 129 -2.88 2.49 19.94
CA LEU A 129 -2.74 1.95 18.60
C LEU A 129 -1.29 1.50 18.36
N GLY A 130 -1.13 0.44 17.58
CA GLY A 130 0.18 -0.03 17.13
C GLY A 130 0.56 0.61 15.80
N MET A 131 1.77 1.16 15.69
CA MET A 131 2.36 1.54 14.41
C MET A 131 3.66 0.77 14.16
N ALA A 132 3.97 0.49 12.90
CA ALA A 132 5.26 -0.04 12.49
C ALA A 132 6.17 1.12 12.07
N TRP A 133 7.25 1.34 12.80
CA TRP A 133 8.22 2.40 12.51
C TRP A 133 9.43 1.84 11.77
N ASN A 134 9.64 2.26 10.53
CA ASN A 134 10.84 1.94 9.77
C ASN A 134 11.97 2.91 10.13
N ARG A 135 12.91 2.47 10.97
CA ARG A 135 14.05 3.26 11.46
C ARG A 135 14.99 3.74 10.35
N ARG A 136 15.01 3.05 9.21
CA ARG A 136 15.88 3.39 8.07
C ARG A 136 15.32 4.52 7.23
N THR A 137 14.00 4.56 7.02
CA THR A 137 13.35 5.57 6.18
C THR A 137 12.63 6.65 6.98
N GLY A 138 12.42 6.44 8.28
CA GLY A 138 11.60 7.31 9.13
C GLY A 138 10.09 7.16 8.91
N HIS A 139 9.65 6.16 8.14
CA HIS A 139 8.24 5.97 7.82
C HIS A 139 7.48 5.31 8.96
N LEU A 140 6.22 5.71 9.14
CA LEU A 140 5.31 5.16 10.14
C LEU A 140 4.13 4.52 9.43
N THR A 141 3.87 3.24 9.67
CA THR A 141 2.74 2.53 9.08
C THR A 141 1.73 2.15 10.14
N ALA A 142 0.49 2.62 9.99
CA ALA A 142 -0.63 2.18 10.80
C ALA A 142 -1.49 1.20 9.98
N THR A 143 -1.93 0.12 10.61
CA THR A 143 -2.83 -0.86 9.98
C THR A 143 -4.17 -0.84 10.69
N VAL A 144 -5.22 -0.63 9.91
CA VAL A 144 -6.61 -0.57 10.36
C VAL A 144 -7.32 -1.82 9.89
N LEU A 145 -7.88 -2.59 10.82
CA LEU A 145 -8.78 -3.68 10.48
C LEU A 145 -10.11 -3.09 10.04
N VAL A 146 -10.65 -3.55 8.91
CA VAL A 146 -11.93 -3.07 8.40
C VAL A 146 -12.82 -4.25 8.01
N ALA A 147 -14.12 -4.09 8.20
CA ALA A 147 -15.12 -5.06 7.78
C ALA A 147 -15.97 -4.45 6.66
N PRO A 148 -15.80 -4.90 5.39
CA PRO A 148 -16.57 -4.38 4.27
C PRO A 148 -18.01 -4.90 4.29
N ILE A 149 -18.95 -4.02 3.95
CA ILE A 149 -20.36 -4.37 3.80
C ILE A 149 -20.53 -5.18 2.50
N SER A 150 -21.28 -6.28 2.59
CA SER A 150 -21.57 -7.12 1.41
C SER A 150 -22.39 -6.35 0.38
N THR A 151 -21.92 -6.37 -0.87
CA THR A 151 -22.63 -5.76 -2.02
C THR A 151 -23.67 -6.70 -2.64
N ALA A 152 -23.67 -7.99 -2.28
CA ALA A 152 -24.48 -9.01 -2.94
C ALA A 152 -26.01 -8.79 -2.82
N LEU A 153 -26.44 -8.16 -1.71
CA LEU A 153 -27.86 -7.87 -1.42
C LEU A 153 -28.13 -6.36 -1.25
N ALA A 154 -27.11 -5.53 -1.47
CA ALA A 154 -27.24 -4.09 -1.32
C ALA A 154 -27.98 -3.46 -2.51
N ASN A 155 -28.76 -2.40 -2.27
CA ASN A 155 -29.33 -1.60 -3.35
C ASN A 155 -28.20 -0.96 -4.18
N ARG A 156 -28.36 -0.88 -5.51
CA ARG A 156 -27.35 -0.33 -6.42
C ARG A 156 -26.99 1.11 -6.09
N ASP A 157 -27.95 1.94 -5.68
CA ASP A 157 -27.71 3.33 -5.28
C ASP A 157 -26.80 3.45 -4.04
N ALA A 158 -26.91 2.50 -3.11
CA ALA A 158 -26.06 2.45 -1.93
C ALA A 158 -24.63 2.05 -2.30
N VAL A 159 -24.48 1.04 -3.17
CA VAL A 159 -23.18 0.62 -3.70
C VAL A 159 -22.51 1.77 -4.47
N ASP A 160 -23.26 2.45 -5.34
CA ASP A 160 -22.78 3.65 -6.06
C ASP A 160 -22.29 4.74 -5.10
N THR A 161 -23.03 4.95 -4.00
CA THR A 161 -22.66 5.92 -2.97
C THR A 161 -21.35 5.52 -2.29
N TRP A 162 -21.21 4.27 -1.87
CA TRP A 162 -19.98 3.77 -1.23
C TRP A 162 -18.77 3.86 -2.15
N VAL A 163 -18.92 3.48 -3.43
CA VAL A 163 -17.85 3.60 -4.42
C VAL A 163 -17.48 5.08 -4.66
N GLY A 164 -18.47 5.98 -4.69
CA GLY A 164 -18.25 7.42 -4.77
C GLY A 164 -17.48 7.97 -3.57
N GLN A 165 -17.81 7.51 -2.36
CA GLN A 165 -17.11 7.90 -1.13
C GLN A 165 -15.68 7.34 -1.08
N TRP A 166 -15.48 6.10 -1.54
CA TRP A 166 -14.14 5.52 -1.71
C TRP A 166 -13.30 6.33 -2.70
N HIS A 167 -13.88 6.77 -3.81
CA HIS A 167 -13.21 7.66 -4.76
C HIS A 167 -12.81 8.99 -4.11
N ALA A 168 -13.72 9.62 -3.36
CA ALA A 168 -13.42 10.85 -2.64
C ALA A 168 -12.33 10.65 -1.58
N TRP A 169 -12.33 9.52 -0.89
CA TRP A 169 -11.30 9.14 0.07
C TRP A 169 -9.92 9.03 -0.59
N LEU A 170 -9.83 8.33 -1.72
CA LEU A 170 -8.59 8.23 -2.50
C LEU A 170 -8.13 9.59 -3.04
N ALA A 171 -9.05 10.44 -3.50
CA ALA A 171 -8.73 11.78 -3.97
C ALA A 171 -8.14 12.65 -2.84
N ARG A 172 -8.64 12.50 -1.61
CA ARG A 172 -8.13 13.21 -0.42
C ARG A 172 -6.68 12.85 -0.10
N LEU A 173 -6.24 11.63 -0.40
CA LEU A 173 -4.83 11.24 -0.24
C LEU A 173 -3.89 12.12 -1.09
N GLY A 174 -4.34 12.55 -2.27
CA GLY A 174 -3.59 13.48 -3.13
C GLY A 174 -3.38 14.87 -2.52
N HIS A 175 -4.17 15.23 -1.50
CA HIS A 175 -4.05 16.47 -0.74
C HIS A 175 -3.45 16.27 0.65
N THR A 176 -2.95 15.07 0.97
CA THR A 176 -2.39 14.73 2.27
C THR A 176 -0.90 14.35 2.07
N PRO A 177 0.02 15.32 2.00
CA PRO A 177 1.40 15.07 1.55
C PRO A 177 2.20 14.16 2.48
N SER A 178 1.81 14.06 3.77
CA SER A 178 2.38 13.14 4.73
C SER A 178 2.04 11.67 4.45
N VAL A 179 1.01 11.35 3.66
CA VAL A 179 0.69 9.96 3.28
C VAL A 179 1.54 9.56 2.08
N ALA A 180 2.45 8.63 2.28
CA ALA A 180 3.32 8.13 1.23
C ALA A 180 2.69 6.97 0.45
N TRP A 181 2.02 6.04 1.15
CA TRP A 181 1.35 4.89 0.53
C TRP A 181 0.12 4.45 1.32
N VAL A 182 -0.83 3.87 0.60
CA VAL A 182 -1.95 3.11 1.15
C VAL A 182 -1.99 1.76 0.49
N ASN A 183 -2.16 0.71 1.28
CA ASN A 183 -2.34 -0.66 0.81
C ASN A 183 -3.63 -1.24 1.41
N VAL A 184 -4.46 -1.84 0.56
CA VAL A 184 -5.65 -2.60 0.99
C VAL A 184 -5.35 -4.06 0.76
N THR A 185 -5.29 -4.84 1.83
CA THR A 185 -5.06 -6.29 1.79
C THR A 185 -6.34 -6.98 2.17
N VAL A 186 -6.87 -7.81 1.25
CA VAL A 186 -7.99 -8.71 1.52
C VAL A 186 -7.39 -10.11 1.58
N ASP A 187 -7.33 -10.66 2.78
CA ASP A 187 -6.91 -12.04 2.99
C ASP A 187 -8.15 -12.93 3.00
N THR A 188 -8.14 -13.96 2.16
CA THR A 188 -9.23 -14.92 2.05
C THR A 188 -8.67 -16.31 2.30
N ALA A 189 -8.95 -16.86 3.48
CA ALA A 189 -8.59 -18.22 3.84
C ALA A 189 -9.85 -19.10 3.84
N PRO A 190 -9.74 -20.39 3.46
CA PRO A 190 -10.78 -21.35 3.80
C PRO A 190 -10.94 -21.37 5.32
N ASP A 191 -12.18 -21.22 5.81
CA ASP A 191 -12.44 -21.40 7.24
C ASP A 191 -12.14 -22.87 7.58
N PRO A 192 -11.23 -23.16 8.53
CA PRO A 192 -10.92 -24.53 8.91
C PRO A 192 -12.14 -25.30 9.48
N GLY A 193 -13.27 -24.62 9.71
CA GLY A 193 -14.51 -25.21 10.23
C GLY A 193 -14.53 -25.26 11.76
N SER A 194 -13.36 -25.19 12.39
CA SER A 194 -13.20 -25.11 13.85
C SER A 194 -13.79 -23.83 14.45
N THR A 195 -13.95 -22.75 13.67
CA THR A 195 -14.54 -21.50 14.15
C THR A 195 -15.97 -21.70 14.68
N ILE A 196 -16.80 -22.45 13.95
CA ILE A 196 -18.19 -22.74 14.34
C ILE A 196 -18.20 -23.73 15.51
N GLU A 197 -17.31 -24.72 15.48
CA GLU A 197 -17.16 -25.71 16.55
C GLU A 197 -16.79 -25.03 17.88
N ASP A 198 -15.74 -24.20 17.91
CA ASP A 198 -15.30 -23.44 19.08
C ASP A 198 -16.38 -22.46 19.55
N TYR A 199 -17.04 -21.77 18.61
CA TYR A 199 -18.10 -20.80 18.93
C TYR A 199 -19.30 -21.45 19.63
N VAL A 200 -19.73 -22.62 19.13
CA VAL A 200 -20.84 -23.39 19.69
C VAL A 200 -20.42 -24.05 21.00
N ALA A 201 -19.28 -24.74 21.04
CA ALA A 201 -18.77 -25.41 22.25
C ALA A 201 -18.65 -24.45 23.44
N GLY A 202 -18.20 -23.21 23.22
CA GLY A 202 -18.11 -22.18 24.25
C GLY A 202 -19.45 -21.60 24.73
N ARG A 203 -20.57 -21.95 24.09
CA ARG A 203 -21.92 -21.41 24.37
C ARG A 203 -22.97 -22.46 24.69
N VAL A 204 -22.67 -23.75 24.56
CA VAL A 204 -23.57 -24.81 25.00
C VAL A 204 -23.57 -24.85 26.53
N ASP A 205 -24.75 -24.66 27.13
CA ASP A 205 -24.94 -24.84 28.57
C ASP A 205 -24.72 -26.32 28.95
N PRO A 206 -23.81 -26.64 29.89
CA PRO A 206 -23.61 -28.00 30.39
C PRO A 206 -24.87 -28.63 31.00
N ALA A 207 -25.83 -27.83 31.46
CA ALA A 207 -27.10 -28.29 32.01
C ALA A 207 -28.19 -28.52 30.94
N ALA A 208 -27.92 -28.21 29.67
CA ALA A 208 -28.89 -28.40 28.60
C ALA A 208 -29.30 -29.88 28.43
N PRO A 209 -30.57 -30.17 28.07
CA PRO A 209 -31.04 -31.52 27.81
C PRO A 209 -30.19 -32.25 26.76
N ALA A 210 -29.95 -33.54 26.98
CA ALA A 210 -29.11 -34.36 26.09
C ALA A 210 -29.50 -34.28 24.59
N PRO A 211 -30.80 -34.30 24.20
CA PRO A 211 -31.19 -34.19 22.80
C PRO A 211 -30.79 -32.85 22.16
N ALA A 212 -30.80 -31.76 22.94
CA ALA A 212 -30.42 -30.45 22.42
C ALA A 212 -28.92 -30.36 22.15
N ARG A 213 -28.09 -30.94 23.03
CA ARG A 213 -26.63 -31.00 22.82
C ARG A 213 -26.26 -31.85 21.60
N GLU A 214 -26.91 -33.01 21.45
CA GLU A 214 -26.70 -33.91 20.31
C GLU A 214 -27.12 -33.29 18.98
N LEU A 215 -28.23 -32.54 18.97
CA LEU A 215 -28.67 -31.76 17.81
C LEU A 215 -27.63 -30.71 17.43
N MET A 216 -27.16 -29.90 18.39
CA MET A 216 -26.17 -28.85 18.13
C MET A 216 -24.87 -29.42 17.57
N ASP A 217 -24.36 -30.50 18.17
CA ASP A 217 -23.17 -31.22 17.72
C ASP A 217 -23.35 -31.81 16.31
N THR A 218 -24.54 -32.36 16.02
CA THR A 218 -24.87 -32.86 14.67
C THR A 218 -24.96 -31.73 13.65
N LEU A 219 -25.52 -30.57 14.00
CA LEU A 219 -25.59 -29.40 13.14
C LEU A 219 -24.19 -28.82 12.85
N VAL A 220 -23.31 -28.76 13.85
CA VAL A 220 -21.91 -28.34 13.67
C VAL A 220 -21.19 -29.27 12.69
N ARG A 221 -21.31 -30.59 12.86
CA ARG A 221 -20.70 -31.58 11.95
C ARG A 221 -21.26 -31.55 10.53
N MET A 222 -22.55 -31.27 10.37
CA MET A 222 -23.20 -31.20 9.05
C MET A 222 -23.02 -29.83 8.38
N SER A 223 -22.53 -28.83 9.10
CA SER A 223 -22.26 -27.52 8.53
C SER A 223 -21.15 -27.66 7.50
N PRO A 224 -21.36 -27.26 6.23
CA PRO A 224 -20.30 -27.26 5.23
C PRO A 224 -19.18 -26.34 5.72
N SER A 225 -17.93 -26.80 5.71
CA SER A 225 -16.73 -25.98 5.90
C SER A 225 -16.47 -25.01 4.74
N ALA A 226 -17.54 -24.51 4.10
CA ALA A 226 -17.54 -23.65 2.94
C ALA A 226 -17.69 -22.17 3.33
N SER A 227 -17.32 -21.81 4.55
CA SER A 227 -17.13 -20.41 4.93
C SER A 227 -15.74 -19.98 4.49
N ALA A 228 -15.62 -18.80 3.89
CA ALA A 228 -14.33 -18.16 3.67
C ALA A 228 -14.13 -17.16 4.80
N HIS A 229 -13.05 -17.32 5.57
CA HIS A 229 -12.61 -16.27 6.46
C HIS A 229 -12.03 -15.15 5.59
N VAL A 230 -12.69 -13.99 5.58
CA VAL A 230 -12.25 -12.82 4.84
C VAL A 230 -11.86 -11.74 5.83
N GLU A 231 -10.58 -11.41 5.85
CA GLU A 231 -10.05 -10.31 6.67
C GLU A 231 -9.57 -9.19 5.75
N THR A 232 -10.06 -7.97 5.97
CA THR A 232 -9.64 -6.81 5.19
C THR A 232 -8.88 -5.84 6.08
N ARG A 233 -7.67 -5.46 5.64
CA ARG A 233 -6.81 -4.50 6.34
C ARG A 233 -6.46 -3.35 5.43
N VAL A 234 -6.54 -2.13 5.95
CA VAL A 234 -6.05 -0.91 5.29
C VAL A 234 -4.79 -0.45 6.01
N SER A 235 -3.64 -0.55 5.34
CA SER A 235 -2.36 -0.08 5.86
C SER A 235 -1.99 1.26 5.25
N ILE A 236 -1.79 2.28 6.10
CA ILE A 236 -1.48 3.65 5.70
C ILE A 236 -0.07 3.95 6.18
N THR A 237 0.82 4.27 5.24
CA THR A 237 2.21 4.62 5.54
C THR A 237 2.42 6.10 5.38
N PHE A 238 2.90 6.71 6.45
CA PHE A 238 3.22 8.12 6.55
C PHE A 238 4.73 8.35 6.38
N ASP A 239 5.05 9.44 5.69
CA ASP A 239 6.38 10.03 5.62
C ASP A 239 6.34 11.37 6.37
N PRO A 240 6.75 11.41 7.65
CA PRO A 240 6.74 12.63 8.46
C PRO A 240 7.56 13.77 7.85
N SER A 241 8.55 13.47 7.01
CA SER A 241 9.38 14.49 6.36
C SER A 241 8.62 15.33 5.31
N ARG A 242 7.46 14.83 4.86
CA ARG A 242 6.57 15.50 3.90
C ARG A 242 5.34 16.13 4.54
N ALA A 243 5.24 16.10 5.87
CA ALA A 243 4.18 16.80 6.57
C ALA A 243 4.26 18.32 6.27
N PRO A 244 3.11 19.02 6.17
CA PRO A 244 3.10 20.47 5.91
C PRO A 244 3.84 21.24 7.00
N ASP A 245 3.61 20.84 8.25
CA ASP A 245 4.28 21.35 9.42
C ASP A 245 5.41 20.41 9.81
N ARG A 246 6.61 20.98 9.95
CA ARG A 246 7.78 20.20 10.33
C ARG A 246 7.73 19.92 11.82
N ALA A 247 7.56 18.65 12.18
CA ALA A 247 7.69 18.21 13.56
C ALA A 247 9.12 18.45 14.09
N GLU A 248 9.22 19.00 15.29
CA GLU A 248 10.47 19.24 16.00
C GLU A 248 10.98 17.97 16.70
N SER A 249 10.05 17.06 17.04
CA SER A 249 10.35 15.79 17.71
C SER A 249 9.68 14.59 17.05
N PHE A 250 10.19 13.39 17.33
CA PHE A 250 9.56 12.15 16.88
C PHE A 250 8.15 11.97 17.46
N GLY A 251 7.94 12.36 18.73
CA GLY A 251 6.62 12.30 19.37
C GLY A 251 5.59 13.18 18.67
N GLU A 252 5.99 14.39 18.27
CA GLU A 252 5.14 15.29 17.49
C GLU A 252 4.85 14.75 16.09
N ALA A 253 5.85 14.17 15.42
CA ALA A 253 5.67 13.50 14.13
C ALA A 253 4.67 12.33 14.22
N VAL A 254 4.74 11.55 15.28
CA VAL A 254 3.80 10.45 15.55
C VAL A 254 2.40 11.01 15.83
N ALA A 255 2.27 12.04 16.68
CA ALA A 255 0.99 12.67 17.00
C ALA A 255 0.30 13.26 15.75
N GLU A 256 1.08 13.87 14.85
CA GLU A 256 0.62 14.32 13.54
C GLU A 256 0.04 13.16 12.71
N CYS A 257 0.79 12.06 12.62
CA CYS A 257 0.35 10.86 11.89
C CYS A 257 -0.94 10.29 12.49
N VAL A 258 -1.08 10.26 13.82
CA VAL A 258 -2.32 9.83 14.50
C VAL A 258 -3.49 10.74 14.15
N ARG A 259 -3.30 12.05 14.16
CA ARG A 259 -4.35 13.01 13.82
C ARG A 259 -4.84 12.81 12.38
N VAL A 260 -3.91 12.66 11.44
CA VAL A 260 -4.24 12.39 10.03
C VAL A 260 -4.92 11.03 9.89
N LEU A 261 -4.41 9.99 10.54
CA LEU A 261 -4.98 8.64 10.54
C LEU A 261 -6.44 8.65 11.01
N ARG A 262 -6.75 9.31 12.13
CA ARG A 262 -8.13 9.44 12.64
C ARG A 262 -9.04 10.08 11.61
N GLY A 263 -8.58 11.16 10.97
CA GLY A 263 -9.33 11.83 9.91
C GLY A 263 -9.58 10.94 8.67
N LEU A 264 -8.67 10.01 8.39
CA LEU A 264 -8.82 9.01 7.33
C LEU A 264 -9.72 7.84 7.74
N GLN A 265 -9.63 7.37 8.99
CA GLN A 265 -10.49 6.32 9.56
C GLN A 265 -11.96 6.75 9.60
N ALA A 266 -12.23 7.96 10.10
CA ALA A 266 -13.60 8.50 10.11
C ALA A 266 -14.18 8.59 8.70
N ALA A 267 -13.36 8.95 7.70
CA ALA A 267 -13.78 9.01 6.31
C ALA A 267 -13.92 7.62 5.64
N LEU A 268 -13.20 6.59 6.13
CA LEU A 268 -13.41 5.21 5.67
C LEU A 268 -14.81 4.72 6.03
N GLY A 269 -15.39 5.15 7.15
CA GLY A 269 -16.73 4.75 7.57
C GLY A 269 -17.85 5.04 6.55
N SER A 270 -17.67 6.02 5.65
CA SER A 270 -18.64 6.32 4.59
C SER A 270 -18.45 5.46 3.32
N CYS A 271 -17.34 4.71 3.23
CA CYS A 271 -16.96 3.92 2.06
C CYS A 271 -17.58 2.52 2.03
N GLY A 272 -18.61 2.27 2.85
CA GLY A 272 -19.21 0.93 2.97
C GLY A 272 -18.32 -0.06 3.72
N VAL A 273 -17.46 0.42 4.62
CA VAL A 273 -16.67 -0.39 5.54
C VAL A 273 -16.90 0.09 6.97
N SER A 274 -16.93 -0.83 7.93
CA SER A 274 -16.80 -0.48 9.34
C SER A 274 -15.33 -0.58 9.76
N VAL A 275 -14.91 0.33 10.63
CA VAL A 275 -13.54 0.52 11.12
C VAL A 275 -13.50 0.27 12.61
#